data_AF-A0A814XDC6-F1
#
_entry.id   AF-A0A814XDC6-F1
#
_cell.length_a   1.000
_cell.length_b   1.000
_cell.length_c   1.000
_cell.angle_alpha   90.00
_cell.angle_beta   90.00
_cell.angle_gamma   90.00
#
_symmetry.space_group_name_H-M   'P 1'
#
loop_
_entity.id
_entity.type
_entity.pdbx_description
1 polymer ?
#
loop_
_entity_poly.entity_id
_entity_poly.type
_entity_poly.pdbx_seq_one_letter_code
_entity_poly.pdbx_strand_id
1 'polypeptide(L)'
;MASWSYITQMYTLYVLIPFCCIGFFGSLMNTIILSTSRIYRTQPCTFFLLIAAIAQSVQYLVSGISRISAIGFDIDLTLLSPAWCKIKAYLIDTCLGVAMTCEWLATIDRFLMTSRSANLRQLSKIKWAYCISAGVVVFWILTCIPDLIFTYISSNVCDNYNEIWGTYYNYVDNWLLYTAVPLVTVIVFGTLAYRNMRTLTNTRQLQGADRQLSYMIFGQIIIIIISILPGTIFDVYSSASVSVISHMEYDDKYNLTLEYNDGKDKTTKSTQTLLTSVGNYFDENGVLIYDRLTDDLKKLYDQARSNARKVK
;
A
#
# COMPACT_ATOMS: atom_id res chain seq x y z
N MET A 1 26.59 -4.64 -0.07
CA MET A 1 25.46 -4.71 0.89
C MET A 1 25.68 -3.85 2.13
N ALA A 2 26.83 -3.92 2.82
CA ALA A 2 27.10 -3.11 4.02
C ALA A 2 26.98 -1.58 3.85
N SER A 3 27.33 -1.03 2.67
CA SER A 3 27.20 0.41 2.40
C SER A 3 25.74 0.88 2.35
N TRP A 4 24.81 0.07 1.83
CA TRP A 4 23.40 0.42 1.71
C TRP A 4 22.70 0.42 3.08
N SER A 5 22.96 -0.60 3.90
CA SER A 5 22.41 -0.67 5.27
C SER A 5 22.85 0.54 6.10
N TYR A 6 24.12 0.94 5.99
CA TYR A 6 24.65 2.13 6.66
C TYR A 6 23.99 3.43 6.20
N ILE A 7 23.80 3.61 4.89
CA ILE A 7 23.12 4.80 4.33
C ILE A 7 21.65 4.85 4.80
N THR A 8 20.94 3.73 4.77
CA THR A 8 19.54 3.65 5.23
C THR A 8 19.42 3.94 6.72
N GLN A 9 20.38 3.47 7.53
CA GLN A 9 20.43 3.77 8.96
C GLN A 9 20.64 5.27 9.22
N MET A 10 21.59 5.89 8.52
CA MET A 10 21.84 7.34 8.64
C MET A 10 20.65 8.17 8.19
N TYR A 11 20.02 7.80 7.08
CA TYR A 11 18.80 8.46 6.61
C TYR A 11 17.67 8.34 7.63
N THR A 12 17.48 7.15 8.21
CA THR A 12 16.43 6.91 9.21
C THR A 12 16.68 7.73 10.48
N LEU A 13 17.92 7.77 10.97
CA LEU A 13 18.24 8.52 12.18
C LEU A 13 18.12 10.04 11.98
N TYR A 14 18.65 10.58 10.87
CA TYR A 14 18.73 12.03 10.67
C TYR A 14 17.53 12.66 9.96
N VAL A 15 16.79 11.89 9.16
CA VAL A 15 15.64 12.41 8.40
C VAL A 15 14.33 11.89 8.97
N LEU A 16 14.22 10.58 9.19
CA LEU A 16 12.95 9.98 9.58
C LEU A 16 12.55 10.33 11.02
N ILE A 17 13.50 10.35 11.98
CA ILE A 17 13.19 10.72 13.38
C ILE A 17 12.65 12.15 13.48
N PRO A 18 13.34 13.20 12.95
CA PRO A 18 12.79 14.55 12.98
C PRO A 18 11.45 14.66 12.27
N PHE A 19 11.27 13.96 11.15
CA PHE A 19 10.01 13.96 10.40
C PHE A 19 8.86 13.34 11.21
N CYS A 20 9.09 12.19 11.84
CA CYS A 20 8.12 11.56 12.74
C CYS A 20 7.76 12.47 13.92
N CYS A 21 8.74 13.13 14.54
CA CYS A 21 8.50 14.09 15.62
C CYS A 21 7.65 15.28 15.14
N ILE A 22 8.03 15.91 14.02
CA ILE A 22 7.29 17.03 13.45
C ILE A 22 5.86 16.60 13.08
N GLY A 23 5.70 15.43 12.47
CA GLY A 23 4.39 14.87 12.12
C GLY A 23 3.50 14.67 13.34
N PHE A 24 4.04 14.02 14.39
CA PHE A 24 3.31 13.77 15.64
C PHE A 24 2.95 15.06 16.38
N PHE A 25 3.91 15.97 16.60
CA PHE A 25 3.61 17.24 17.27
C PHE A 25 2.68 18.12 16.44
N GLY A 26 2.82 18.12 15.11
CA GLY A 26 1.93 18.82 14.19
C GLY A 26 0.49 18.30 14.26
N SER A 27 0.29 16.98 14.26
CA SER A 27 -1.05 16.37 14.36
C SER A 27 -1.68 16.59 15.74
N LEU A 28 -0.89 16.59 16.81
CA LEU A 28 -1.34 16.98 18.15
C LEU A 28 -1.77 18.44 18.22
N MET A 29 -0.98 19.36 17.67
CA MET A 29 -1.32 20.78 17.62
C MET A 29 -2.62 21.00 16.84
N ASN A 30 -2.78 20.35 15.68
CA ASN A 30 -4.03 20.39 14.92
C ASN A 30 -5.21 19.89 15.75
N THR A 31 -5.04 18.77 16.46
CA THR A 31 -6.08 18.22 17.35
C THR A 31 -6.48 19.22 18.43
N ILE A 32 -5.52 19.88 19.08
CA ILE A 32 -5.78 20.90 20.12
C ILE A 32 -6.48 22.13 19.52
N ILE A 33 -5.99 22.66 18.41
CA ILE A 33 -6.56 23.87 17.77
C ILE A 33 -8.00 23.62 17.30
N LEU A 34 -8.24 22.50 16.63
CA LEU A 34 -9.55 22.16 16.07
C LEU A 34 -10.56 21.78 17.16
N SER A 35 -10.11 21.18 18.27
CA SER A 35 -10.97 20.83 19.40
C SER A 35 -11.32 22.03 20.31
N THR A 36 -10.40 23.00 20.46
CA THR A 36 -10.55 24.12 21.40
C THR A 36 -11.35 25.28 20.80
N SER A 37 -11.22 25.54 19.50
CA SER A 37 -11.89 26.67 18.86
C SER A 37 -13.39 26.46 18.70
N ARG A 38 -14.19 27.32 19.35
CA ARG A 38 -15.66 27.27 19.31
C ARG A 38 -16.24 27.51 17.91
N ILE A 39 -15.56 28.32 17.09
CA ILE A 39 -15.95 28.62 15.70
C ILE A 39 -15.80 27.38 14.82
N TYR A 40 -14.76 26.58 15.08
CA TYR A 40 -14.42 25.42 14.29
C TYR A 40 -15.29 24.20 14.61
N ARG A 41 -15.80 24.09 15.84
CA ARG A 41 -16.68 22.99 16.29
C ARG A 41 -18.04 22.91 15.59
N THR A 42 -18.49 23.98 14.94
CA THR A 42 -19.79 24.02 14.26
C THR A 42 -19.70 23.64 12.77
N GLN A 43 -18.47 23.59 12.23
CA GLN A 43 -18.22 23.37 10.81
C GLN A 43 -17.97 21.88 10.52
N PRO A 44 -18.72 21.25 9.60
CA PRO A 44 -18.59 19.81 9.32
C PRO A 44 -17.19 19.42 8.81
N CYS A 45 -16.61 20.19 7.90
CA CYS A 45 -15.25 20.01 7.41
C CYS A 45 -14.20 19.96 8.53
N THR A 46 -14.30 20.85 9.53
CA THR A 46 -13.35 20.84 10.66
C THR A 46 -13.49 19.56 11.48
N PHE A 47 -14.70 19.05 11.63
CA PHE A 47 -14.93 17.81 12.36
C PHE A 47 -14.24 16.62 11.69
N PHE A 48 -14.30 16.52 10.35
CA PHE A 48 -13.53 15.51 9.61
C PHE A 48 -12.03 15.69 9.83
N LEU A 49 -11.51 16.91 9.73
CA LEU A 49 -10.08 17.19 9.94
C LEU A 49 -9.61 16.90 11.37
N LEU A 50 -10.48 17.07 12.37
CA LEU A 50 -10.19 16.71 13.75
C LEU A 50 -10.02 15.18 13.90
N ILE A 51 -10.93 14.40 13.31
CA ILE A 51 -10.83 12.93 13.34
C ILE A 51 -9.58 12.47 12.61
N ALA A 52 -9.27 13.08 11.46
CA ALA A 52 -8.04 12.79 10.74
C ALA A 52 -6.78 13.08 11.57
N ALA A 53 -6.73 14.22 12.25
CA ALA A 53 -5.60 14.59 13.10
C ALA A 53 -5.42 13.63 14.30
N ILE A 54 -6.51 13.14 14.89
CA ILE A 54 -6.46 12.13 15.96
C ILE A 54 -5.90 10.82 15.41
N ALA A 55 -6.42 10.33 14.29
CA ALA A 55 -5.96 9.08 13.67
C ALA A 55 -4.49 9.16 13.24
N GLN A 56 -4.06 10.26 12.62
CA GLN A 56 -2.65 10.50 12.26
C GLN A 56 -1.73 10.53 13.47
N SER A 57 -2.18 11.10 14.59
CA SER A 57 -1.37 11.11 15.82
C SER A 57 -1.08 9.70 16.32
N VAL A 58 -2.07 8.80 16.28
CA VAL A 58 -1.89 7.39 16.64
C VAL A 58 -0.98 6.68 15.61
N GLN A 59 -1.21 6.92 14.32
CA GLN A 59 -0.40 6.34 13.23
C GLN A 59 1.08 6.70 13.36
N TYR A 60 1.41 7.98 13.57
CA TYR A 60 2.79 8.44 13.72
C TYR A 60 3.48 7.84 14.94
N LEU A 61 2.75 7.63 16.04
CA LEU A 61 3.29 6.93 17.21
C LEU A 61 3.62 5.47 16.90
N VAL A 62 2.67 4.71 16.35
CA VAL A 62 2.84 3.27 16.10
C VAL A 62 3.90 3.02 15.02
N SER A 63 3.83 3.75 13.91
CA SER A 63 4.77 3.64 12.80
C SER A 63 6.17 4.15 13.19
N GLY A 64 6.23 5.29 13.88
CA GLY A 64 7.47 5.91 14.34
C GLY A 64 8.23 5.00 15.31
N ILE A 65 7.59 4.52 16.37
CA ILE A 65 8.23 3.61 17.35
C ILE A 65 8.75 2.35 16.66
N SER A 66 7.97 1.77 15.75
CA SER A 66 8.34 0.54 15.04
C SER A 66 9.52 0.75 14.09
N ARG A 67 9.56 1.85 13.32
CA ARG A 67 10.65 2.11 12.38
C ARG A 67 11.94 2.55 13.07
N ILE A 68 11.83 3.35 14.13
CA ILE A 68 12.99 3.83 14.88
C ILE A 68 13.68 2.67 15.60
N SER A 69 12.92 1.77 16.22
CA SER A 69 13.47 0.57 16.87
C SER A 69 14.14 -0.36 15.86
N ALA A 70 13.45 -0.70 14.76
CA ALA A 70 13.95 -1.64 13.76
C ALA A 70 15.21 -1.11 13.05
N ILE A 71 15.16 0.10 12.48
CA ILE A 71 16.25 0.60 11.62
C ILE A 71 17.29 1.39 12.41
N GLY A 72 16.86 2.13 13.45
CA GLY A 72 17.76 2.98 14.23
C GLY A 72 18.62 2.18 15.22
N PHE A 73 18.02 1.16 15.85
CA PHE A 73 18.65 0.39 16.92
C PHE A 73 18.89 -1.08 16.58
N ASP A 74 18.54 -1.53 15.37
CA ASP A 74 18.62 -2.95 14.96
C ASP A 74 17.78 -3.88 15.86
N ILE A 75 16.73 -3.33 16.48
CA ILE A 75 15.80 -4.06 17.37
C ILE A 75 14.44 -4.10 16.70
N ASP A 76 14.15 -5.22 16.05
CA ASP A 76 12.87 -5.38 15.37
C ASP A 76 11.77 -5.83 16.35
N LEU A 77 11.04 -4.86 16.91
CA LEU A 77 9.92 -5.10 17.84
C LEU A 77 8.85 -6.02 17.23
N THR A 78 8.73 -6.02 15.91
CA THR A 78 7.80 -6.88 15.17
C THR A 78 8.17 -8.35 15.23
N LEU A 79 9.47 -8.66 15.35
CA LEU A 79 9.98 -10.02 15.48
C LEU A 79 10.03 -10.48 16.94
N LEU A 80 10.10 -9.52 17.87
CA LEU A 80 10.10 -9.80 19.31
C LEU A 80 8.74 -10.27 19.83
N SER A 81 7.65 -9.78 19.22
CA SER A 81 6.28 -10.09 19.68
C SER A 81 5.33 -10.32 18.51
N PRO A 82 4.76 -11.54 18.36
CA PRO A 82 3.75 -11.82 17.34
C PRO A 82 2.47 -11.00 17.55
N ALA A 83 2.16 -10.62 18.80
CA ALA A 83 1.05 -9.72 19.08
C ALA A 83 1.32 -8.31 18.55
N TRP A 84 2.54 -7.79 18.72
CA TRP A 84 2.91 -6.47 18.19
C TRP A 84 2.92 -6.45 16.67
N CYS A 85 3.43 -7.50 16.02
CA CYS A 85 3.37 -7.67 14.56
C CYS A 85 1.95 -7.45 14.00
N LYS A 86 0.96 -8.15 14.58
CA LYS A 86 -0.46 -8.04 14.18
C LYS A 86 -1.08 -6.69 14.50
N ILE A 87 -0.93 -6.24 15.75
CA ILE A 87 -1.55 -4.98 16.22
C ILE A 87 -0.99 -3.78 15.47
N LYS A 88 0.30 -3.78 15.15
CA LYS A 88 0.96 -2.72 14.39
C LYS A 88 0.34 -2.58 13.00
N ALA A 89 0.25 -3.66 12.22
CA ALA A 89 -0.32 -3.62 10.88
C ALA A 89 -1.76 -3.08 10.92
N TYR A 90 -2.60 -3.71 11.74
CA TYR A 90 -3.98 -3.30 11.94
C TYR A 90 -4.15 -1.81 12.32
N LEU A 91 -3.38 -1.32 13.29
CA LEU A 91 -3.49 0.07 13.74
C LEU A 91 -3.00 1.06 12.69
N ILE A 92 -1.92 0.74 11.98
CA ILE A 92 -1.38 1.60 10.93
C ILE A 92 -2.40 1.75 9.81
N ASP A 93 -2.92 0.63 9.29
CA ASP A 93 -3.86 0.64 8.17
C ASP A 93 -5.19 1.29 8.59
N THR A 94 -5.76 0.91 9.74
CA THR A 94 -7.02 1.51 10.22
C THR A 94 -6.89 3.03 10.40
N CYS A 95 -5.81 3.51 11.02
CA CYS A 95 -5.63 4.93 11.28
C CYS A 95 -5.36 5.72 9.98
N LEU A 96 -4.57 5.16 9.06
CA LEU A 96 -4.32 5.76 7.75
C LEU A 96 -5.63 5.88 6.96
N GLY A 97 -6.44 4.82 6.92
CA GLY A 97 -7.73 4.78 6.24
C GLY A 97 -8.70 5.82 6.75
N VAL A 98 -8.87 5.89 8.08
CA VAL A 98 -9.72 6.91 8.70
C VAL A 98 -9.22 8.31 8.40
N ALA A 99 -7.91 8.57 8.56
CA ALA A 99 -7.33 9.89 8.34
C ALA A 99 -7.54 10.37 6.90
N MET A 100 -7.13 9.54 5.95
CA MET A 100 -7.22 9.86 4.54
C MET A 100 -8.67 10.07 4.09
N THR A 101 -9.57 9.20 4.55
CA THR A 101 -11.00 9.29 4.23
C THR A 101 -11.61 10.59 4.72
N CYS A 102 -11.30 10.96 5.97
CA CYS A 102 -11.77 12.22 6.53
C CYS A 102 -11.17 13.45 5.80
N GLU A 103 -9.92 13.41 5.35
CA GLU A 103 -9.32 14.53 4.61
C GLU A 103 -9.99 14.79 3.25
N TRP A 104 -10.28 13.75 2.46
CA TRP A 104 -10.98 13.96 1.19
C TRP A 104 -12.47 14.26 1.40
N LEU A 105 -13.12 13.74 2.45
CA LEU A 105 -14.46 14.16 2.85
C LEU A 105 -14.50 15.64 3.27
N ALA A 106 -13.47 16.14 3.95
CA ALA A 106 -13.35 17.56 4.27
C ALA A 106 -13.28 18.43 3.00
N THR A 107 -12.64 17.93 1.94
CA THR A 107 -12.58 18.59 0.64
C THR A 107 -13.95 18.62 -0.05
N ILE A 108 -14.70 17.52 -0.01
CA ILE A 108 -16.09 17.48 -0.50
C ILE A 108 -16.96 18.48 0.27
N ASP A 109 -16.86 18.50 1.60
CA ASP A 109 -17.63 19.40 2.44
C ASP A 109 -17.33 20.87 2.12
N ARG A 110 -16.04 21.21 1.86
CA ARG A 110 -15.68 22.56 1.39
C ARG A 110 -16.32 22.92 0.06
N PHE A 111 -16.39 21.99 -0.88
CA PHE A 111 -17.11 22.21 -2.13
C PHE A 111 -18.60 22.48 -1.88
N LEU A 112 -19.26 21.66 -1.04
CA LEU A 112 -20.66 21.82 -0.71
C LEU A 112 -20.95 23.18 -0.06
N MET A 113 -20.12 23.58 0.91
CA MET A 113 -20.26 24.86 1.62
C MET A 113 -20.05 26.07 0.71
N THR A 114 -19.13 25.97 -0.24
CA THR A 114 -18.79 27.07 -1.16
C THR A 114 -19.68 27.09 -2.40
N SER A 115 -20.54 26.10 -2.58
CA SER A 115 -21.45 26.04 -3.73
C SER A 115 -22.44 27.19 -3.75
N ARG A 116 -22.75 27.69 -4.96
CA ARG A 116 -23.76 28.74 -5.18
C ARG A 116 -25.18 28.24 -4.96
N SER A 117 -25.40 26.92 -5.11
CA SER A 117 -26.71 26.32 -4.93
C SER A 117 -27.02 26.14 -3.45
N ALA A 118 -28.13 26.74 -3.00
CA ALA A 118 -28.60 26.59 -1.62
C ALA A 118 -28.89 25.13 -1.25
N ASN A 119 -29.38 24.33 -2.22
CA ASN A 119 -29.66 22.90 -2.00
C ASN A 119 -28.38 22.11 -1.72
N LEU A 120 -27.29 22.40 -2.45
CA LEU A 120 -26.00 21.73 -2.23
C LEU A 120 -25.38 22.15 -0.89
N ARG A 121 -25.48 23.44 -0.53
CA ARG A 121 -24.98 23.93 0.76
C ARG A 121 -25.71 23.33 1.95
N GLN A 122 -27.00 23.02 1.81
CA GLN A 122 -27.78 22.36 2.86
C GLN A 122 -27.36 20.90 3.14
N LEU A 123 -26.56 20.27 2.28
CA LEU A 123 -26.02 18.94 2.54
C LEU A 123 -24.87 18.98 3.56
N SER A 124 -24.16 20.11 3.66
CA SER A 124 -23.13 20.33 4.67
C SER A 124 -23.75 20.67 6.03
N LYS A 125 -24.23 19.64 6.73
CA LYS A 125 -24.75 19.75 8.09
C LYS A 125 -23.90 18.92 9.03
N ILE A 126 -23.63 19.47 10.22
CA ILE A 126 -22.78 18.81 11.23
C ILE A 126 -23.32 17.43 11.65
N LYS A 127 -24.64 17.25 11.67
CA LYS A 127 -25.27 15.95 11.96
C LYS A 127 -24.84 14.85 10.99
N TRP A 128 -24.75 15.19 9.70
CA TRP A 128 -24.26 14.25 8.69
C TRP A 128 -22.78 13.96 8.86
N ALA A 129 -21.96 14.96 9.22
CA ALA A 129 -20.55 14.71 9.50
C ALA A 129 -20.33 13.75 10.66
N TYR A 130 -21.12 13.83 11.75
CA TYR A 130 -21.05 12.83 12.83
C TYR A 130 -21.38 11.42 12.33
N CYS A 131 -22.49 11.28 11.59
CA CYS A 131 -22.94 9.98 11.09
C CYS A 131 -21.95 9.38 10.08
N ILE A 132 -21.51 10.18 9.10
CA ILE A 132 -20.53 9.75 8.08
C ILE A 132 -19.21 9.38 8.75
N SER A 133 -18.70 10.19 9.67
CA SER A 133 -17.41 9.89 10.31
C SER A 133 -17.48 8.63 11.16
N ALA A 134 -18.59 8.41 11.88
CA ALA A 134 -18.80 7.16 12.61
C ALA A 134 -18.83 5.95 11.65
N GLY A 135 -19.51 6.09 10.50
CA GLY A 135 -19.51 5.08 9.44
C GLY A 135 -18.12 4.79 8.88
N VAL A 136 -17.31 5.83 8.65
CA VAL A 136 -15.92 5.71 8.17
C VAL A 136 -15.05 4.95 9.17
N VAL A 137 -15.14 5.30 10.46
CA VAL A 137 -14.37 4.61 11.51
C VAL A 137 -14.77 3.13 11.58
N VAL A 138 -16.07 2.82 11.56
CA VAL A 138 -16.56 1.43 11.57
C VAL A 138 -16.11 0.68 10.32
N PHE A 139 -16.21 1.31 9.14
CA PHE A 139 -15.77 0.71 7.88
C PHE A 139 -14.30 0.29 7.94
N TRP A 140 -13.40 1.20 8.32
CA TRP A 140 -11.96 0.89 8.37
C TRP A 140 -11.61 -0.11 9.47
N ILE A 141 -12.27 -0.06 10.63
CA ILE A 141 -12.12 -1.09 11.66
C ILE A 141 -12.45 -2.47 11.12
N LEU A 142 -13.55 -2.60 10.35
CA LEU A 142 -13.98 -3.89 9.80
C LEU A 142 -13.09 -4.36 8.65
N THR A 143 -12.73 -3.45 7.74
CA THR A 143 -11.90 -3.78 6.56
C THR A 143 -10.51 -4.23 6.97
N CYS A 144 -9.92 -3.69 8.04
CA CYS A 144 -8.57 -4.06 8.49
C CYS A 144 -8.53 -5.29 9.42
N ILE A 145 -9.68 -5.88 9.83
CA ILE A 145 -9.69 -7.12 10.65
C ILE A 145 -8.79 -8.23 10.08
N PRO A 146 -8.77 -8.49 8.75
CA PRO A 146 -7.92 -9.52 8.17
C PRO A 146 -6.42 -9.33 8.47
N ASP A 147 -5.94 -8.10 8.66
CA ASP A 147 -4.55 -7.84 9.04
C ASP A 147 -4.21 -8.41 10.43
N LEU A 148 -5.18 -8.48 11.35
CA LEU A 148 -5.00 -9.17 12.64
C LEU A 148 -4.94 -10.70 12.51
N ILE A 149 -5.58 -11.24 11.48
CA ILE A 149 -5.73 -12.68 11.28
C ILE A 149 -4.54 -13.23 10.49
N PHE A 150 -4.26 -12.64 9.34
CA PHE A 150 -3.35 -13.18 8.32
C PHE A 150 -1.90 -12.68 8.42
N THR A 151 -1.63 -11.64 9.22
CA THR A 151 -0.25 -11.19 9.48
C THR A 151 0.40 -12.08 10.52
N TYR A 152 1.55 -12.67 10.22
CA TYR A 152 2.31 -13.44 11.20
C TYR A 152 3.81 -13.38 10.93
N ILE A 153 4.59 -13.94 11.85
CA ILE A 153 6.05 -13.98 11.73
C ILE A 153 6.45 -15.29 11.06
N SER A 154 7.11 -15.21 9.91
CA SER A 154 7.77 -16.36 9.27
C SER A 154 9.10 -15.93 8.67
N SER A 155 10.10 -16.80 8.74
CA SER A 155 11.45 -16.52 8.20
C SER A 155 12.05 -15.17 8.65
N ASN A 156 11.83 -14.78 9.91
CA ASN A 156 12.24 -13.49 10.49
C ASN A 156 11.65 -12.25 9.79
N VAL A 157 10.46 -12.37 9.19
CA VAL A 157 9.70 -11.25 8.65
C VAL A 157 8.28 -11.30 9.22
N CYS A 158 7.76 -10.14 9.63
CA CYS A 158 6.36 -9.94 9.97
C CYS A 158 5.62 -9.49 8.72
N ASP A 159 4.87 -10.39 8.09
CA ASP A 159 4.19 -10.10 6.82
C ASP A 159 2.87 -10.87 6.69
N ASN A 160 2.11 -10.53 5.67
CA ASN A 160 0.90 -11.22 5.28
C ASN A 160 1.21 -12.34 4.28
N TYR A 161 0.88 -13.58 4.66
CA TYR A 161 1.13 -14.75 3.81
C TYR A 161 -0.13 -15.31 3.15
N ASN A 162 -1.28 -14.66 3.34
CA ASN A 162 -2.49 -15.05 2.66
C ASN A 162 -2.53 -14.41 1.27
N GLU A 163 -2.38 -15.20 0.22
CA GLU A 163 -2.29 -14.71 -1.16
C GLU A 163 -3.56 -13.96 -1.61
N ILE A 164 -4.74 -14.41 -1.19
CA ILE A 164 -6.02 -13.78 -1.51
C ILE A 164 -6.09 -12.39 -0.87
N TRP A 165 -5.76 -12.30 0.42
CA TRP A 165 -5.72 -11.04 1.13
C TRP A 165 -4.61 -10.13 0.60
N GLY A 166 -3.42 -10.65 0.32
CA GLY A 166 -2.33 -9.88 -0.28
C GLY A 166 -2.74 -9.27 -1.63
N THR A 167 -3.47 -10.01 -2.45
CA THR A 167 -4.03 -9.49 -3.70
C THR A 167 -5.08 -8.41 -3.44
N TYR A 168 -6.02 -8.65 -2.53
CA TYR A 168 -7.04 -7.66 -2.14
C TYR A 168 -6.41 -6.38 -1.57
N TYR A 169 -5.49 -6.50 -0.63
CA TYR A 169 -4.80 -5.38 0.01
C TYR A 169 -4.06 -4.53 -1.02
N ASN A 170 -3.32 -5.16 -1.93
CA ASN A 170 -2.59 -4.42 -2.95
C ASN A 170 -3.55 -3.70 -3.91
N TYR A 171 -4.47 -4.40 -4.56
CA TYR A 171 -5.27 -3.80 -5.64
C TYR A 171 -6.47 -2.98 -5.15
N VAL A 172 -7.13 -3.42 -4.08
CA VAL A 172 -8.33 -2.76 -3.56
C VAL A 172 -7.94 -1.72 -2.51
N ASP A 173 -7.23 -2.11 -1.45
CA ASP A 173 -6.95 -1.16 -0.37
C ASP A 173 -5.89 -0.12 -0.81
N ASN A 174 -4.68 -0.55 -1.18
CA ASN A 174 -3.58 0.36 -1.54
C ASN A 174 -3.88 1.17 -2.81
N TRP A 175 -4.27 0.50 -3.88
CA TRP A 175 -4.47 1.14 -5.16
C TRP A 175 -5.80 1.88 -5.29
N LEU A 176 -6.92 1.23 -4.99
CA LEU A 176 -8.22 1.87 -5.18
C LEU A 176 -8.56 2.82 -4.03
N LEU A 177 -8.52 2.36 -2.79
CA LEU A 177 -9.01 3.11 -1.63
C LEU A 177 -8.00 4.14 -1.10
N TYR A 178 -6.71 3.82 -1.06
CA TYR A 178 -5.67 4.74 -0.60
C TYR A 178 -5.14 5.66 -1.71
N THR A 179 -5.19 5.24 -2.98
CA THR A 179 -4.59 6.06 -4.06
C THR A 179 -5.63 6.69 -4.97
N ALA A 180 -6.38 5.89 -5.73
CA ALA A 180 -7.20 6.38 -6.82
C ALA A 180 -8.38 7.23 -6.30
N VAL A 181 -9.16 6.71 -5.34
CA VAL A 181 -10.33 7.40 -4.80
C VAL A 181 -9.95 8.74 -4.15
N PRO A 182 -8.95 8.82 -3.25
CA PRO A 182 -8.57 10.07 -2.63
C PRO A 182 -8.04 11.09 -3.64
N LEU A 183 -7.15 10.68 -4.55
CA LEU A 183 -6.57 11.59 -5.56
C LEU A 183 -7.65 12.16 -6.48
N VAL A 184 -8.50 11.32 -7.06
CA VAL A 184 -9.58 11.77 -7.96
C VAL A 184 -10.53 12.70 -7.21
N THR A 185 -10.92 12.33 -6.00
CA THR A 185 -11.85 13.12 -5.18
C THR A 185 -11.25 14.49 -4.84
N VAL A 186 -10.02 14.52 -4.37
CA VAL A 186 -9.31 15.74 -3.99
C VAL A 186 -9.10 16.65 -5.21
N ILE A 187 -8.70 16.11 -6.36
CA ILE A 187 -8.50 16.89 -7.59
C ILE A 187 -9.84 17.49 -8.07
N VAL A 188 -10.89 16.67 -8.16
CA VAL A 188 -12.20 17.11 -8.68
C VAL A 188 -12.83 18.12 -7.72
N PHE A 189 -13.06 17.74 -6.47
CA PHE A 189 -13.75 18.60 -5.50
C PHE A 189 -12.90 19.76 -5.03
N GLY A 190 -11.57 19.60 -4.95
CA GLY A 190 -10.64 20.69 -4.66
C GLY A 190 -10.67 21.76 -5.75
N THR A 191 -10.61 21.37 -7.03
CA THR A 191 -10.69 22.32 -8.15
C THR A 191 -12.04 23.05 -8.18
N LEU A 192 -13.14 22.33 -7.95
CA LEU A 192 -14.48 22.93 -7.89
C LEU A 192 -14.62 23.90 -6.70
N ALA A 193 -14.15 23.50 -5.52
CA ALA A 193 -14.13 24.35 -4.33
C ALA A 193 -13.30 25.61 -4.57
N TYR A 194 -12.13 25.50 -5.22
CA TYR A 194 -11.27 26.65 -5.57
C TYR A 194 -11.99 27.66 -6.46
N ARG A 195 -12.66 27.19 -7.52
CA ARG A 195 -13.42 28.05 -8.43
C ARG A 195 -14.54 28.79 -7.71
N ASN A 196 -15.26 28.09 -6.83
CA ASN A 196 -16.34 28.66 -6.03
C ASN A 196 -15.84 29.72 -5.04
N MET A 197 -14.76 29.43 -4.33
CA MET A 197 -14.15 30.34 -3.36
C MET A 197 -13.59 31.61 -4.01
N ARG A 198 -12.97 31.50 -5.20
CA ARG A 198 -12.50 32.68 -5.94
C ARG A 198 -13.66 33.62 -6.24
N THR A 199 -14.84 33.08 -6.58
CA THR A 199 -16.05 33.90 -6.77
C THR A 199 -16.48 34.56 -5.46
N LEU A 200 -16.61 33.79 -4.37
CA LEU A 200 -17.09 34.29 -3.08
C LEU A 200 -16.15 35.32 -2.43
N THR A 201 -14.84 35.20 -2.68
CA THR A 201 -13.83 36.17 -2.24
C THR A 201 -14.01 37.49 -2.97
N ASN A 202 -14.27 37.45 -4.29
CA ASN A 202 -14.53 38.65 -5.08
C ASN A 202 -15.83 39.35 -4.65
N THR A 203 -16.81 38.62 -4.10
CA THR A 203 -18.06 39.19 -3.58
C THR A 203 -18.01 39.59 -2.10
N ARG A 204 -16.84 39.48 -1.44
CA ARG A 204 -16.62 39.78 0.00
C ARG A 204 -17.56 39.03 0.97
N GLN A 205 -18.11 37.89 0.56
CA GLN A 205 -19.05 37.12 1.38
C GLN A 205 -18.35 36.12 2.32
N LEU A 206 -17.04 35.90 2.17
CA LEU A 206 -16.27 34.99 3.01
C LEU A 206 -15.67 35.71 4.23
N GLN A 207 -15.92 35.17 5.43
CA GLN A 207 -15.28 35.63 6.66
C GLN A 207 -13.81 35.18 6.71
N GLY A 208 -12.97 35.89 7.49
CA GLY A 208 -11.53 35.63 7.57
C GLY A 208 -11.17 34.20 8.00
N ALA A 209 -11.94 33.62 8.92
CA ALA A 209 -11.73 32.25 9.41
C ALA A 209 -11.98 31.19 8.33
N ASP A 210 -13.04 31.34 7.53
CA ASP A 210 -13.34 30.43 6.42
C ASP A 210 -12.28 30.48 5.32
N ARG A 211 -11.70 31.67 5.11
CA ARG A 211 -10.61 31.88 4.17
C ARG A 211 -9.33 31.16 4.62
N GLN A 212 -8.98 31.25 5.90
CA GLN A 212 -7.83 30.53 6.47
C GLN A 212 -7.98 29.02 6.33
N LEU A 213 -9.14 28.48 6.70
CA LEU A 213 -9.43 27.05 6.62
C LEU A 213 -9.40 26.53 5.17
N SER A 214 -9.83 27.37 4.23
CA SER A 214 -9.74 27.06 2.81
C SER A 214 -8.30 26.99 2.30
N TYR A 215 -7.45 27.95 2.69
CA TYR A 215 -6.02 27.89 2.34
C TYR A 215 -5.32 26.68 2.94
N MET A 216 -5.67 26.31 4.17
CA MET A 216 -5.14 25.11 4.82
C MET A 216 -5.45 23.86 3.98
N ILE A 217 -6.69 23.70 3.53
CA ILE A 217 -7.11 22.53 2.75
C ILE A 217 -6.43 22.51 1.38
N PHE A 218 -6.31 23.66 0.69
CA PHE A 218 -5.56 23.69 -0.56
C PHE A 218 -4.09 23.33 -0.39
N GLY A 219 -3.46 23.80 0.70
CA GLY A 219 -2.09 23.40 1.04
C GLY A 219 -1.99 21.89 1.26
N GLN A 220 -2.92 21.31 2.02
CA GLN A 220 -2.99 19.86 2.23
C GLN A 220 -3.14 19.10 0.92
N ILE A 221 -4.02 19.54 0.01
CA ILE A 221 -4.22 18.91 -1.30
C ILE A 221 -2.92 18.84 -2.11
N ILE A 222 -2.18 19.95 -2.17
CA ILE A 222 -0.91 20.00 -2.91
C ILE A 222 0.12 19.06 -2.28
N ILE A 223 0.22 19.06 -0.95
CA ILE A 223 1.14 18.19 -0.21
C ILE A 223 0.78 16.72 -0.43
N ILE A 224 -0.51 16.36 -0.33
CA ILE A 224 -1.02 15.00 -0.56
C ILE A 224 -0.63 14.51 -1.96
N ILE A 225 -0.84 15.34 -3.00
CA ILE A 225 -0.47 14.98 -4.38
C ILE A 225 1.05 14.74 -4.50
N ILE A 226 1.87 15.64 -3.95
CA ILE A 226 3.34 15.53 -4.00
C ILE A 226 3.84 14.32 -3.20
N SER A 227 3.20 13.99 -2.09
CA SER A 227 3.61 12.90 -1.19
C SER A 227 3.16 11.52 -1.68
N ILE A 228 1.95 11.40 -2.22
CA ILE A 228 1.37 10.11 -2.63
C ILE A 228 1.89 9.67 -4.01
N LEU A 229 2.04 10.60 -4.96
CA LEU A 229 2.42 10.23 -6.33
C LEU A 229 3.74 9.44 -6.42
N PRO A 230 4.85 9.83 -5.75
CA PRO A 230 6.09 9.07 -5.85
C PRO A 230 6.00 7.67 -5.25
N GLY A 231 5.33 7.53 -4.10
CA GLY A 231 5.15 6.24 -3.44
C GLY A 231 4.30 5.29 -4.27
N THR A 232 3.21 5.80 -4.81
CA THR A 232 2.31 5.00 -5.65
C THR A 232 2.99 4.58 -6.94
N ILE A 233 3.68 5.49 -7.65
CA ILE A 233 4.49 5.16 -8.83
C ILE A 233 5.50 4.04 -8.54
N PHE A 234 6.17 4.11 -7.38
CA PHE A 234 7.11 3.09 -6.95
C PHE A 234 6.42 1.74 -6.72
N ASP A 235 5.28 1.72 -6.03
CA ASP A 235 4.52 0.50 -5.77
C ASP A 235 3.96 -0.13 -7.06
N VAL A 236 3.50 0.68 -8.03
CA VAL A 236 3.11 0.21 -9.37
C VAL A 236 4.28 -0.48 -10.05
N TYR A 237 5.42 0.21 -10.05
CA TYR A 237 6.60 -0.26 -10.76
C TYR A 237 7.12 -1.55 -10.14
N SER A 238 7.14 -1.62 -8.80
CA SER A 238 7.54 -2.81 -8.06
C SER A 238 6.62 -4.00 -8.38
N SER A 239 5.30 -3.83 -8.25
CA SER A 239 4.33 -4.89 -8.53
C SER A 239 4.34 -5.35 -9.99
N ALA A 240 4.44 -4.42 -10.94
CA ALA A 240 4.58 -4.76 -12.36
C ALA A 240 5.90 -5.47 -12.68
N SER A 241 6.98 -5.11 -11.98
CA SER A 241 8.27 -5.78 -12.19
C SER A 241 8.25 -7.22 -11.71
N VAL A 242 7.58 -7.51 -10.58
CA VAL A 242 7.44 -8.87 -10.05
C VAL A 242 6.61 -9.74 -10.99
N SER A 243 5.50 -9.22 -11.55
CA SER A 243 4.69 -9.99 -12.51
C SER A 243 5.42 -10.23 -13.83
N VAL A 244 6.23 -9.29 -14.30
CA VAL A 244 7.07 -9.50 -15.48
C VAL A 244 8.16 -10.53 -15.20
N ILE A 245 8.84 -10.45 -14.06
CA ILE A 245 9.90 -11.41 -13.68
C ILE A 245 9.33 -12.81 -13.54
N SER A 246 8.18 -12.99 -12.89
CA SER A 246 7.56 -14.32 -12.78
C SER A 246 7.21 -14.88 -14.16
N HIS A 247 6.65 -14.07 -15.05
CA HIS A 247 6.40 -14.48 -16.43
C HIS A 247 7.69 -14.82 -17.19
N MET A 248 8.78 -14.09 -16.97
CA MET A 248 10.08 -14.38 -17.59
C MET A 248 10.71 -15.67 -17.05
N GLU A 249 10.62 -15.93 -15.75
CA GLU A 249 11.14 -17.17 -15.12
C GLU A 249 10.43 -18.43 -15.68
N TYR A 250 9.13 -18.32 -16.00
CA TYR A 250 8.42 -19.40 -16.70
C TYR A 250 8.77 -19.49 -18.20
N ASP A 251 9.22 -18.42 -18.84
CA ASP A 251 9.58 -18.40 -20.28
C ASP A 251 11.06 -18.77 -20.53
N ASP A 252 11.90 -18.80 -19.49
CA ASP A 252 13.29 -19.23 -19.59
C ASP A 252 13.35 -20.71 -20.03
N LYS A 253 14.16 -20.98 -21.06
CA LYS A 253 14.38 -22.31 -21.61
C LYS A 253 15.44 -23.03 -20.80
N TYR A 254 15.09 -24.16 -20.19
CA TYR A 254 15.99 -25.00 -19.43
C TYR A 254 16.42 -26.22 -20.26
N ASN A 255 17.63 -26.71 -19.98
CA ASN A 255 18.18 -27.92 -20.57
C ASN A 255 17.85 -29.11 -19.68
N LEU A 256 16.88 -29.94 -20.07
CA LEU A 256 16.60 -31.20 -19.40
C LEU A 256 17.65 -32.23 -19.86
N THR A 257 18.57 -32.59 -18.97
CA THR A 257 19.65 -33.56 -19.26
C THR A 257 19.35 -34.92 -18.66
N LEU A 258 19.31 -35.95 -19.51
CA LEU A 258 19.28 -37.35 -19.09
C LEU A 258 20.70 -37.92 -19.15
N GLU A 259 21.28 -38.21 -17.99
CA GLU A 259 22.53 -38.99 -17.88
C GLU A 259 22.20 -40.45 -17.61
N TYR A 260 22.72 -41.36 -18.44
CA TYR A 260 22.64 -42.79 -18.17
C TYR A 260 23.99 -43.47 -18.39
N ASN A 261 24.18 -44.58 -17.67
CA ASN A 261 25.39 -45.40 -17.71
C ASN A 261 25.02 -46.77 -18.30
N ASP A 262 25.66 -47.15 -19.42
CA ASP A 262 25.39 -48.42 -20.13
C ASP A 262 26.13 -49.62 -19.48
N GLY A 263 26.90 -49.40 -18.40
CA GLY A 263 27.48 -50.46 -17.58
C GLY A 263 28.57 -51.31 -18.24
N LYS A 264 28.89 -51.08 -19.52
CA LYS A 264 29.90 -51.82 -20.28
C LYS A 264 31.31 -51.23 -20.20
N ASP A 265 31.42 -49.91 -20.05
CA ASP A 265 32.67 -49.21 -19.79
C ASP A 265 32.45 -48.27 -18.61
N LYS A 266 33.32 -48.33 -17.59
CA LYS A 266 33.21 -47.52 -16.36
C LYS A 266 33.39 -46.00 -16.59
N THR A 267 33.51 -45.55 -17.84
CA THR A 267 33.95 -44.20 -18.21
C THR A 267 33.03 -43.44 -19.17
N THR A 268 32.03 -44.06 -19.81
CA THR A 268 31.24 -43.35 -20.84
C THR A 268 29.82 -43.04 -20.37
N LYS A 269 29.62 -41.84 -19.82
CA LYS A 269 28.30 -41.23 -19.59
C LYS A 269 27.80 -40.65 -20.92
N SER A 270 26.65 -41.12 -21.40
CA SER A 270 25.96 -40.47 -22.53
C SER A 270 24.93 -39.50 -21.96
N THR A 271 25.06 -38.21 -22.30
CA THR A 271 24.13 -37.16 -21.89
C THR A 271 23.25 -36.79 -23.08
N GLN A 272 21.94 -36.86 -22.92
CA GLN A 272 20.99 -36.27 -23.88
C GLN A 272 20.32 -35.05 -23.28
N THR A 273 20.25 -33.98 -24.06
CA THR A 273 19.73 -32.70 -23.61
C THR A 273 18.52 -32.31 -24.46
N LEU A 274 17.40 -32.01 -23.82
CA LEU A 274 16.23 -31.41 -24.45
C LEU A 274 16.10 -29.97 -23.95
N LEU A 275 16.10 -29.01 -24.87
CA LEU A 275 15.85 -27.60 -24.56
C LEU A 275 14.33 -27.37 -24.54
N THR A 276 13.78 -27.04 -23.37
CA THR A 276 12.34 -26.82 -23.17
C THR A 276 12.10 -25.79 -22.08
N SER A 277 11.06 -24.97 -22.23
CA SER A 277 10.69 -24.00 -21.19
C SER A 277 10.06 -24.72 -20.00
N VAL A 278 10.40 -24.29 -18.79
CA VAL A 278 9.80 -24.85 -17.55
C VAL A 278 8.31 -24.53 -17.49
N GLY A 279 7.88 -23.38 -18.01
CA GLY A 279 6.47 -22.99 -18.11
C GLY A 279 5.61 -23.98 -18.90
N ASN A 280 6.19 -24.80 -19.78
CA ASN A 280 5.41 -25.83 -20.48
C ASN A 280 4.86 -26.92 -19.55
N TYR A 281 5.50 -27.13 -18.39
CA TYR A 281 5.14 -28.18 -17.44
C TYR A 281 4.18 -27.75 -16.35
N PHE A 282 3.87 -26.45 -16.24
CA PHE A 282 2.96 -25.94 -15.22
C PHE A 282 1.72 -25.35 -15.87
N ASP A 283 0.57 -25.47 -15.22
CA ASP A 283 -0.65 -24.80 -15.64
C ASP A 283 -0.67 -23.34 -15.16
N GLU A 284 -1.74 -22.61 -15.51
CA GLU A 284 -1.93 -21.20 -15.11
C GLU A 284 -2.00 -20.97 -13.60
N ASN A 285 -2.18 -22.03 -12.80
CA ASN A 285 -2.21 -21.98 -11.35
C ASN A 285 -0.88 -22.43 -10.71
N GLY A 286 0.16 -22.67 -11.52
CA GLY A 286 1.45 -23.16 -11.04
C GLY A 286 1.43 -24.63 -10.63
N VAL A 287 0.45 -25.42 -11.05
CA VAL A 287 0.37 -26.86 -10.76
C VAL A 287 1.09 -27.64 -11.87
N LEU A 288 1.94 -28.60 -11.48
CA LEU A 288 2.69 -29.44 -12.42
C LEU A 288 1.76 -30.34 -13.23
N ILE A 289 1.76 -30.17 -14.55
CA ILE A 289 1.08 -31.02 -15.54
C ILE A 289 1.96 -32.24 -15.83
N TYR A 290 1.74 -33.30 -15.05
CA TYR A 290 2.56 -34.52 -15.10
C TYR A 290 2.63 -35.17 -16.49
N ASP A 291 1.54 -35.09 -17.27
CA ASP A 291 1.46 -35.70 -18.60
C ASP A 291 2.48 -35.09 -19.58
N ARG A 292 2.62 -33.74 -19.58
CA ARG A 292 3.57 -33.04 -20.46
C ARG A 292 5.02 -33.36 -20.12
N LEU A 293 5.32 -33.45 -18.83
CA LEU A 293 6.65 -33.86 -18.36
C LEU A 293 6.96 -35.29 -18.77
N THR A 294 5.99 -36.19 -18.65
CA THR A 294 6.13 -37.61 -19.00
C THR A 294 6.36 -37.79 -20.49
N ASP A 295 5.68 -37.03 -21.34
CA ASP A 295 5.85 -37.06 -22.79
C ASP A 295 7.27 -36.65 -23.23
N ASP A 296 7.82 -35.58 -22.65
CA ASP A 296 9.16 -35.12 -22.98
C ASP A 296 10.26 -36.04 -22.40
N LEU A 297 10.04 -36.62 -21.22
CA LEU A 297 10.89 -37.68 -20.67
C LEU A 297 10.90 -38.92 -21.57
N LYS A 298 9.73 -39.30 -22.10
CA LYS A 298 9.61 -40.44 -23.03
C LYS A 298 10.35 -40.18 -24.34
N LYS A 299 10.27 -38.98 -24.89
CA LYS A 299 11.05 -38.58 -26.08
C LYS A 299 12.56 -38.68 -25.81
N LEU A 300 13.03 -38.16 -24.68
CA LEU A 300 14.44 -38.27 -24.26
C LEU A 300 14.87 -39.74 -24.11
N TYR A 301 14.03 -40.58 -23.51
CA TYR A 301 14.30 -41.99 -23.36
C TYR A 301 14.37 -42.73 -24.70
N ASP A 302 13.43 -42.47 -25.61
CA ASP A 302 13.40 -43.09 -26.93
C ASP A 302 14.59 -42.63 -27.81
N GLN A 303 14.99 -41.36 -27.69
CA GLN A 303 16.19 -40.84 -28.33
C GLN A 303 17.46 -41.50 -27.76
N ALA A 304 17.57 -41.65 -26.44
CA ALA A 304 18.67 -42.37 -25.78
C ALA A 304 18.77 -43.82 -26.28
N ARG A 305 17.64 -44.52 -26.32
CA ARG A 305 17.53 -45.90 -26.80
C ARG A 305 17.90 -46.04 -28.28
N SER A 306 17.48 -45.10 -29.12
CA SER A 306 17.79 -45.12 -30.56
C SER A 306 19.28 -44.96 -30.83
N ASN A 307 19.96 -44.09 -30.07
CA ASN A 307 21.39 -43.85 -30.21
C ASN A 307 22.22 -45.04 -29.69
N ALA A 308 21.81 -45.68 -28.59
CA ALA A 308 22.45 -46.89 -28.09
C ALA A 308 22.40 -48.05 -29.12
N ARG A 309 21.37 -48.12 -29.95
CA ARG A 309 21.27 -49.13 -31.03
C ARG A 309 22.22 -48.87 -32.20
N LYS A 310 22.58 -47.63 -32.49
CA LYS A 310 23.48 -47.26 -33.60
C LYS A 310 24.96 -47.55 -33.31
N VAL A 311 25.32 -47.79 -32.04
CA VAL A 311 26.69 -48.07 -31.59
C VAL A 311 27.01 -49.57 -31.58
N LYS A 312 26.00 -50.43 -31.79
CA LYS A 312 26.17 -51.87 -32.03
C LYS A 312 26.31 -52.17 -33.51
#